data_AF-A0A2E5V619-F1
#
_entry.id   AF-A0A2E5V619-F1
#
_cell.length_a   1.000
_cell.length_b   1.000
_cell.length_c   1.000
_cell.angle_alpha   90.00
_cell.angle_beta   90.00
_cell.angle_gamma   90.00
#
_symmetry.space_group_name_H-M   'P 1'
#
loop_
_entity.id
_entity.type
_entity.pdbx_description
1 polymer ?
#
loop_
_entity_poly.entity_id
_entity_poly.type
_entity_poly.pdbx_seq_one_letter_code
_entity_poly.pdbx_strand_id
1 'polypeptide(L)' 'MAEAKITASFEINAETNEMLKKIVEQYDLPDTSKAIRCLLDYVAQDGDWDKIFGEIRCLRC' A
#
# COMPACT_ATOMS: atom_id res chain seq x y z
N MET A 1 -12.97 -18.13 7.19
CA MET A 1 -13.72 -17.02 7.81
C MET A 1 -13.72 -15.89 6.80
N ALA A 2 -14.89 -15.46 6.32
CA ALA A 2 -14.99 -14.39 5.32
C ALA A 2 -14.72 -13.06 6.02
N GLU A 3 -13.44 -12.69 6.08
CA GLU A 3 -12.95 -11.34 6.38
C GLU A 3 -13.83 -10.31 5.67
N ALA A 4 -14.52 -9.48 6.46
CA ALA A 4 -15.30 -8.36 5.93
C ALA A 4 -14.34 -7.40 5.21
N LYS A 5 -14.43 -7.33 3.87
CA LYS A 5 -13.72 -6.30 3.12
C LYS A 5 -14.34 -4.96 3.46
N ILE A 6 -13.60 -4.14 4.21
CA ILE A 6 -13.99 -2.76 4.47
C ILE A 6 -13.42 -1.89 3.35
N THR A 7 -14.30 -1.14 2.69
CA THR A 7 -13.91 -0.13 1.70
C THR A 7 -13.44 1.10 2.46
N ALA A 8 -12.13 1.32 2.54
CA ALA A 8 -11.56 2.53 3.10
C ALA A 8 -11.24 3.51 1.96
N SER A 9 -11.83 4.70 1.99
CA SER A 9 -11.45 5.83 1.15
C SER A 9 -10.43 6.67 1.92
N PHE A 10 -9.21 6.77 1.38
CA PHE A 10 -8.12 7.53 1.98
C PHE A 10 -7.53 8.46 0.92
N GLU A 11 -7.10 9.64 1.34
CA GLU A 11 -6.49 10.63 0.46
C GLU A 11 -4.99 10.34 0.35
N ILE A 12 -4.51 10.16 -0.88
CA ILE A 12 -3.09 9.99 -1.19
C ILE A 12 -2.64 11.03 -2.21
N ASN A 13 -1.35 11.34 -2.20
CA ASN A 13 -0.76 12.19 -3.21
C ASN A 13 -0.87 11.57 -4.61
N ALA A 14 -0.97 12.43 -5.63
CA ALA A 14 -1.08 12.01 -7.02
C ALA A 14 0.06 11.07 -7.44
N GLU A 15 1.29 11.33 -6.99
CA GLU A 15 2.46 10.49 -7.28
C GLU A 15 2.34 9.09 -6.67
N THR A 16 1.80 8.97 -5.45
CA THR A 16 1.54 7.67 -4.82
C THR A 16 0.49 6.90 -5.62
N ASN A 17 -0.55 7.58 -6.10
CA ASN A 17 -1.57 6.97 -6.95
C ASN A 17 -0.99 6.50 -8.29
N GLU A 18 -0.12 7.28 -8.92
CA GLU A 18 0.57 6.88 -10.15
C GLU A 18 1.53 5.71 -9.92
N MET A 19 2.26 5.69 -8.79
CA MET A 19 3.09 4.55 -8.40
C MET A 19 2.24 3.28 -8.23
N LEU A 20 1.10 3.38 -7.54
CA LEU A 20 0.18 2.26 -7.38
C LEU A 20 -0.36 1.76 -8.72
N LYS A 21 -0.72 2.66 -9.65
CA LYS A 21 -1.14 2.26 -11.01
C LYS A 21 -0.04 1.53 -11.77
N LYS A 22 1.20 2.02 -11.70
CA LYS A 22 2.35 1.33 -12.31
C LYS A 22 2.55 -0.06 -11.73
N ILE A 23 2.38 -0.24 -10.41
CA ILE A 23 2.47 -1.56 -9.77
C ILE A 23 1.32 -2.45 -10.27
N VAL A 24 0.11 -1.92 -10.38
CA VAL A 24 -1.04 -2.67 -10.90
C VAL A 24 -0.79 -3.14 -12.33
N GLU A 25 -0.27 -2.27 -13.20
CA GLU A 25 0.06 -2.63 -14.59
C GLU A 25 1.25 -3.60 -14.67
N GLN A 26 2.29 -3.38 -13.86
CA GLN A 26 3.51 -4.21 -13.89
C GLN A 26 3.27 -5.65 -13.40
N TYR A 27 2.37 -5.81 -12.43
CA TYR A 27 2.06 -7.11 -11.82
C TYR A 27 0.70 -7.67 -12.21
N ASP A 28 0.05 -7.07 -13.22
CA ASP A 28 -1.28 -7.46 -13.75
C ASP A 28 -2.32 -7.65 -12.62
N LEU A 29 -2.39 -6.67 -11.73
CA LEU A 29 -3.36 -6.68 -10.63
C LEU A 29 -4.71 -6.15 -11.12
N PRO A 30 -5.83 -6.60 -10.52
CA PRO A 30 -7.16 -6.15 -10.92
C PRO A 30 -7.42 -4.69 -10.54
N ASP A 31 -6.89 -4.23 -9.39
CA ASP A 31 -7.12 -2.88 -8.89
C ASP A 31 -5.98 -2.44 -7.95
N THR A 32 -5.83 -1.13 -7.80
CA THR A 32 -4.92 -0.52 -6.80
C THR A 32 -5.22 -0.98 -5.38
N SER A 33 -6.48 -1.27 -5.07
CA SER A 33 -6.90 -1.88 -3.79
C SER A 33 -6.21 -3.23 -3.54
N LYS A 34 -5.98 -4.05 -4.57
CA LYS A 34 -5.27 -5.33 -4.43
C LYS A 34 -3.77 -5.12 -4.27
N ALA A 35 -3.21 -4.13 -4.98
CA ALA A 35 -1.79 -3.75 -4.83
C ALA A 35 -1.49 -3.30 -3.39
N ILE A 36 -2.31 -2.40 -2.84
CA ILE A 36 -2.18 -1.94 -1.45
C ILE A 36 -2.33 -3.10 -0.48
N ARG A 37 -3.29 -3.99 -0.71
CA ARG A 37 -3.49 -5.15 0.15
C ARG A 37 -2.27 -6.08 0.16
N CYS A 38 -1.66 -6.37 -0.98
CA CYS A 38 -0.42 -7.14 -1.04
C CYS A 38 0.74 -6.43 -0.31
N LEU A 39 0.87 -5.11 -0.47
CA LEU A 39 1.87 -4.33 0.26
C LEU A 39 1.65 -4.40 1.77
N LEU A 40 0.42 -4.18 2.24
CA LEU A 40 0.07 -4.25 3.65
C LEU A 40 0.24 -5.65 4.22
N ASP A 41 -0.08 -6.69 3.45
CA ASP A 41 0.09 -8.08 3.86
C ASP A 41 1.58 -8.44 4.02
N TYR A 42 2.41 -8.00 3.08
CA TYR A 42 3.87 -8.08 3.21
C TYR A 42 4.38 -7.31 4.43
N VAL A 43 3.91 -6.09 4.65
CA VAL A 43 4.27 -5.29 5.83
C VAL A 43 3.83 -5.95 7.14
N ALA A 44 2.66 -6.61 7.15
CA ALA A 44 2.15 -7.28 8.32
C ALA A 44 2.90 -8.58 8.65
N GLN A 45 3.34 -9.32 7.62
CA GLN A 45 4.04 -10.60 7.80
C GLN A 45 5.55 -10.43 8.00
N ASP A 46 6.20 -9.64 7.14
CA ASP A 46 7.66 -9.54 7.01
C ASP A 46 8.15 -8.10 7.22
N GLY A 47 7.24 -7.13 7.29
CA GLY A 47 7.57 -5.72 7.46
C GLY A 47 8.11 -5.42 8.84
N ASP A 48 9.23 -4.71 8.86
CA ASP A 48 9.83 -4.18 10.07
C ASP A 48 9.14 -2.86 10.42
N TRP A 49 8.11 -2.92 11.27
CA TRP A 49 7.26 -1.78 11.63
C TRP A 49 8.07 -0.59 12.16
N ASP A 50 9.16 -0.89 12.88
CA ASP A 50 10.09 0.11 13.40
C ASP A 50 10.85 0.84 12.27
N LYS A 51 11.20 0.16 11.18
CA LYS A 51 11.79 0.81 10.00
C LYS A 51 10.77 1.54 9.13
N ILE A 52 9.52 1.10 9.16
CA ILE A 52 8.44 1.66 8.32
C ILE A 52 7.84 2.91 8.98
N PHE A 53 7.65 2.90 10.30
CA PHE A 53 7.02 3.98 11.07
C PHE A 53 7.95 4.66 12.07
N GLY A 54 8.99 3.99 12.56
CA GLY A 54 9.90 4.50 13.58
C GLY A 54 10.95 5.49 13.03
N GLU A 55 11.30 5.38 11.76
CA GLU A 55 12.03 6.44 11.05
C GLU A 55 11.00 7.23 10.23
N ILE A 56 10.68 8.47 10.66
CA ILE A 56 9.91 9.40 9.83
C ILE A 56 10.76 9.72 8.61
N ARG A 57 10.67 8.88 7.58
CA ARG A 57 11.12 9.21 6.24
C ARG A 57 10.09 10.16 5.65
N CYS A 58 10.15 11.41 6.09
CA CYS A 58 9.74 12.48 5.21
C CYS A 58 10.68 12.43 4.01
N LEU A 59 10.28 11.69 2.96
CA LEU A 59 10.87 11.80 1.62
C LEU A 59 10.75 13.23 1.06
N ARG A 60 10.09 14.15 1.79
CA ARG A 60 9.88 15.57 1.51
C ARG A 60 9.81 16.43 2.79
N CYS A 61 10.74 16.30 3.73
CA CYS A 61 10.99 17.39 4.68
C CYS A 61 12.15 18.24 4.17
#